data_AF-A0A6G3DJA6-F1
#
_entry.id   AF-A0A6G3DJA6-F1
#
_cell.length_a   1.000
_cell.length_b   1.000
_cell.length_c   1.000
_cell.angle_alpha   90.00
_cell.angle_beta   90.00
_cell.angle_gamma   90.00
#
_symmetry.space_group_name_H-M   'P 1'
#
loop_
_entity.id
_entity.type
_entity.pdbx_description
1 polymer ?
#
loop_
_entity_poly.entity_id
_entity_poly.type
_entity_poly.pdbx_seq_one_letter_code
_entity_poly.pdbx_strand_id
1 'polypeptide(L)'
;MNTMRAVSQDVLGGPEVLKEVRRERPEPRPNEVLVRVRAAGVNPTDWKHRANGGFLGEPPFVLGWDVSGVVESVGIGVAAFRPGDEVFGMLSYPFGHGSHAEYVAAPARAFTHKPSGIDHVQAGALPLVSLTAWQALVERADVQPGQRVLIHAAAGGVGHVAVQIAKARGARVIGTASAGKHEFLRSIGADETVDYRETDFAEAVKDVDVVLDTIGGDTSLRSLRVLRPGGVVVSILPVGSDEFYEEADRLGVRAVRMLVDADRTGMEEIARLVESGKLRATIAQTFPLAEAARAHAEGETGRTTGKLVLVVD
;
A
#
# COMPACT_ATOMS: atom_id res chain seq x y z
N MET A 1 21.16 -18.60 -21.94
CA MET A 1 19.81 -18.08 -21.64
C MET A 1 19.97 -16.89 -20.71
N ASN A 2 19.32 -15.76 -21.00
CA ASN A 2 19.35 -14.59 -20.14
C ASN A 2 18.35 -14.81 -19.00
N THR A 3 18.83 -15.27 -17.84
CA THR A 3 17.99 -15.60 -16.68
C THR A 3 18.20 -14.61 -15.55
N MET A 4 17.18 -14.50 -14.69
CA MET A 4 17.18 -13.66 -13.50
C MET A 4 16.75 -14.47 -12.27
N ARG A 5 17.12 -14.00 -11.08
CA ARG A 5 16.56 -14.47 -9.80
C ARG A 5 15.17 -13.89 -9.59
N ALA A 6 14.28 -14.73 -9.07
CA ALA A 6 12.96 -14.34 -8.60
C ALA A 6 12.56 -15.22 -7.41
N VAL A 7 11.61 -14.76 -6.60
CA VAL A 7 10.97 -15.57 -5.58
C VAL A 7 9.62 -16.03 -6.11
N SER A 8 9.44 -17.35 -6.15
CA SER A 8 8.24 -18.01 -6.66
C SER A 8 7.74 -19.02 -5.64
N GLN A 9 6.53 -19.51 -5.86
CA GLN A 9 6.00 -20.71 -5.22
C GLN A 9 5.39 -21.64 -6.26
N ASP A 10 5.28 -22.93 -5.93
CA ASP A 10 4.60 -23.93 -6.78
C ASP A 10 3.31 -24.47 -6.15
N VAL A 11 3.08 -24.17 -4.87
CA VAL A 11 1.89 -24.55 -4.10
C VAL A 11 1.49 -23.39 -3.20
N LEU A 12 0.23 -23.36 -2.81
CA LEU A 12 -0.28 -22.42 -1.80
C LEU A 12 0.18 -22.86 -0.39
N GLY A 13 0.45 -21.92 0.50
CA GLY A 13 0.81 -22.26 1.89
C GLY A 13 1.43 -21.14 2.73
N GLY A 14 2.10 -21.54 3.81
CA GLY A 14 2.82 -20.63 4.69
C GLY A 14 4.07 -20.04 4.04
N PRO A 15 4.84 -19.18 4.74
CA PRO A 15 6.04 -18.55 4.18
C PRO A 15 7.05 -19.54 3.57
N GLU A 16 7.11 -20.77 4.08
CA GLU A 16 8.01 -21.84 3.65
C GLU A 16 7.83 -22.30 2.19
N VAL A 17 6.71 -21.95 1.53
CA VAL A 17 6.51 -22.27 0.11
C VAL A 17 7.29 -21.35 -0.84
N LEU A 18 7.75 -20.20 -0.34
CA LEU A 18 8.51 -19.22 -1.11
C LEU A 18 9.95 -19.70 -1.29
N LYS A 19 10.40 -19.75 -2.55
CA LYS A 19 11.76 -20.16 -2.90
C LYS A 19 12.34 -19.29 -3.99
N GLU A 20 13.64 -19.06 -3.90
CA GLU A 20 14.39 -18.44 -4.99
C GLU A 20 14.47 -19.40 -6.18
N VAL A 21 14.18 -18.89 -7.37
CA VAL A 21 14.21 -19.62 -8.63
C VAL A 21 14.96 -18.81 -9.69
N ARG A 22 15.46 -19.48 -10.72
CA ARG A 22 15.89 -18.84 -11.96
C ARG A 22 14.72 -18.82 -12.94
N ARG A 23 14.43 -17.66 -13.51
CA ARG A 23 13.42 -17.46 -14.56
C ARG A 23 14.05 -16.75 -15.75
N GLU A 24 13.44 -16.85 -16.92
CA GLU A 24 13.83 -16.03 -18.06
C GLU A 24 13.62 -14.56 -17.71
N ARG A 25 14.58 -13.72 -18.09
CA ARG A 25 14.45 -12.27 -17.94
C ARG A 25 13.37 -11.78 -18.92
N PRO A 26 12.37 -11.01 -18.47
CA PRO A 26 11.32 -10.52 -19.36
C PRO A 26 11.89 -9.47 -20.33
N GLU A 27 11.25 -9.36 -21.49
CA GLU A 27 11.51 -8.32 -22.48
C GLU A 27 10.33 -7.33 -22.53
N PRO A 28 10.58 -6.01 -22.60
CA PRO A 28 9.49 -5.04 -22.63
C PRO A 28 8.76 -5.08 -23.97
N ARG A 29 7.44 -5.23 -23.95
CA ARG A 29 6.58 -5.11 -25.13
C ARG A 29 6.38 -3.63 -25.51
N PRO A 30 5.74 -3.30 -26.65
CA PRO A 30 5.39 -1.92 -26.96
C PRO A 30 4.66 -1.24 -25.79
N ASN A 31 5.04 0.00 -25.49
CA ASN A 31 4.59 0.81 -24.35
C ASN A 31 4.97 0.27 -22.95
N GLU A 32 5.83 -0.73 -22.85
CA GLU A 32 6.36 -1.23 -21.58
C GLU A 32 7.81 -0.79 -21.35
N VAL A 33 8.20 -0.75 -20.08
CA VAL A 33 9.58 -0.58 -19.65
C VAL A 33 10.04 -1.83 -18.93
N LEU A 34 11.31 -2.18 -19.11
CA LEU A 34 11.99 -3.18 -18.31
C LEU A 34 12.75 -2.45 -17.21
N VAL A 35 12.35 -2.69 -15.97
CA VAL A 35 12.97 -2.09 -14.79
C VAL A 35 13.82 -3.14 -14.11
N ARG A 36 15.09 -2.79 -13.85
CA ARG A 36 15.97 -3.51 -12.93
C ARG A 36 15.59 -3.10 -11.51
N VAL A 37 14.95 -4.00 -10.80
CA VAL A 37 14.39 -3.75 -9.47
C VAL A 37 15.53 -3.55 -8.49
N ARG A 38 15.40 -2.54 -7.63
CA ARG A 38 16.33 -2.25 -6.52
C ARG A 38 15.67 -2.49 -5.17
N ALA A 39 14.39 -2.18 -5.07
CA ALA A 39 13.61 -2.45 -3.89
C ALA A 39 12.14 -2.73 -4.24
N ALA A 40 11.52 -3.60 -3.46
CA ALA A 40 10.11 -3.95 -3.57
C ALA A 40 9.49 -4.01 -2.17
N GLY A 41 8.42 -3.24 -1.94
CA GLY A 41 7.66 -3.27 -0.70
C GLY A 41 6.85 -4.57 -0.57
N VAL A 42 6.84 -5.14 0.64
CA VAL A 42 6.01 -6.30 0.98
C VAL A 42 4.69 -5.81 1.57
N ASN A 43 3.58 -6.41 1.16
CA ASN A 43 2.22 -5.99 1.50
C ASN A 43 1.35 -7.15 1.99
N PRO A 44 0.28 -6.88 2.75
CA PRO A 44 -0.63 -7.92 3.19
C PRO A 44 -1.30 -8.73 2.10
N THR A 45 -1.45 -8.13 0.92
CA THR A 45 -1.96 -8.86 -0.24
C THR A 45 -1.01 -9.98 -0.67
N ASP A 46 0.30 -9.81 -0.53
CA ASP A 46 1.30 -10.80 -0.94
C ASP A 46 1.16 -12.10 -0.17
N TRP A 47 1.11 -12.06 1.17
CA TRP A 47 0.97 -13.28 1.96
C TRP A 47 -0.45 -13.87 1.92
N LYS A 48 -1.48 -13.05 1.69
CA LYS A 48 -2.84 -13.57 1.41
C LYS A 48 -2.86 -14.39 0.12
N HIS A 49 -2.33 -13.85 -0.98
CA HIS A 49 -2.22 -14.57 -2.26
C HIS A 49 -1.31 -15.80 -2.15
N ARG A 50 -0.17 -15.68 -1.46
CA ARG A 50 0.72 -16.81 -1.16
C ARG A 50 -0.04 -17.97 -0.51
N ALA A 51 -0.89 -17.67 0.48
CA ALA A 51 -1.55 -18.64 1.32
C ALA A 51 -2.81 -19.28 0.70
N ASN A 52 -3.61 -18.52 -0.04
CA ASN A 52 -4.92 -19.00 -0.51
C ASN A 52 -5.24 -18.69 -1.98
N GLY A 53 -4.27 -18.18 -2.74
CA GLY A 53 -4.42 -17.88 -4.17
C GLY A 53 -5.14 -16.56 -4.45
N GLY A 54 -5.97 -16.06 -3.53
CA GLY A 54 -6.66 -14.77 -3.66
C GLY A 54 -7.27 -14.56 -5.05
N PHE A 55 -6.88 -13.48 -5.71
CA PHE A 55 -7.28 -13.18 -7.08
C PHE A 55 -6.44 -13.88 -8.17
N LEU A 56 -5.28 -14.43 -7.80
CA LEU A 56 -4.33 -15.08 -8.72
C LEU A 56 -4.68 -16.54 -9.03
N GLY A 57 -5.46 -17.20 -8.16
CA GLY A 57 -5.79 -18.62 -8.29
C GLY A 57 -4.60 -19.51 -7.92
N GLU A 58 -4.32 -20.52 -8.73
CA GLU A 58 -3.28 -21.52 -8.44
C GLU A 58 -1.89 -21.07 -8.94
N PRO A 59 -0.81 -21.38 -8.18
CA PRO A 59 0.58 -21.13 -8.58
C PRO A 59 1.01 -21.98 -9.79
N PRO A 60 2.14 -21.65 -10.47
CA PRO A 60 3.21 -20.76 -10.02
C PRO A 60 3.02 -19.29 -10.35
N PHE A 61 3.39 -18.43 -9.40
CA PHE A 61 3.48 -16.98 -9.59
C PHE A 61 4.66 -16.37 -8.81
N VAL A 62 5.08 -15.19 -9.25
CA VAL A 62 5.98 -14.28 -8.53
C VAL A 62 5.13 -13.16 -7.93
N LEU A 63 5.28 -12.92 -6.63
CA LEU A 63 4.51 -11.92 -5.87
C LEU A 63 5.18 -10.54 -5.85
N GLY A 64 4.49 -9.56 -5.27
CA GLY A 64 4.98 -8.19 -5.07
C GLY A 64 4.45 -7.23 -6.13
N TRP A 65 3.99 -6.06 -5.72
CA TRP A 65 3.42 -5.05 -6.61
C TRP A 65 4.09 -3.68 -6.49
N ASP A 66 4.85 -3.46 -5.43
CA ASP A 66 5.65 -2.25 -5.25
C ASP A 66 6.98 -2.39 -5.99
N VAL A 67 7.36 -1.39 -6.78
CA VAL A 67 8.65 -1.36 -7.49
C VAL A 67 9.33 -0.02 -7.29
N SER A 68 10.62 -0.08 -6.99
CA SER A 68 11.56 1.02 -7.18
C SER A 68 12.82 0.47 -7.82
N GLY A 69 13.29 1.10 -8.89
CA GLY A 69 14.41 0.59 -9.66
C GLY A 69 14.90 1.51 -10.75
N VAL A 70 15.69 0.95 -11.66
CA VAL A 70 16.30 1.68 -12.78
C VAL A 70 15.78 1.10 -14.08
N VAL A 71 15.33 1.95 -15.00
CA VAL A 71 14.93 1.51 -16.35
C VAL A 71 16.16 0.93 -17.04
N GLU A 72 16.09 -0.34 -17.44
CA GLU A 72 17.16 -0.96 -18.22
C GLU A 72 16.92 -0.84 -19.72
N SER A 73 15.70 -1.10 -20.17
CA SER A 73 15.34 -0.96 -21.57
C SER A 73 13.88 -0.55 -21.71
N VAL A 74 13.53 -0.03 -22.88
CA VAL A 74 12.19 0.45 -23.20
C VAL A 74 11.67 -0.24 -24.44
N GLY A 75 10.38 -0.55 -24.45
CA GLY A 75 9.68 -1.04 -25.62
C GLY A 75 9.35 0.08 -26.60
N ILE A 76 8.92 -0.31 -27.81
CA ILE A 76 8.49 0.61 -28.87
C ILE A 76 7.38 1.53 -28.34
N GLY A 77 7.48 2.84 -28.62
CA GLY A 77 6.45 3.82 -28.28
C GLY A 77 6.57 4.44 -26.88
N VAL A 78 7.48 3.96 -26.04
CA VAL A 78 7.78 4.61 -24.76
C VAL A 78 8.55 5.90 -25.01
N ALA A 79 7.94 7.03 -24.66
CA ALA A 79 8.56 8.35 -24.70
C ALA A 79 8.80 8.95 -23.31
N ALA A 80 8.16 8.41 -22.27
CA ALA A 80 8.21 8.95 -20.92
C ALA A 80 9.52 8.64 -20.17
N PHE A 81 10.29 7.63 -20.62
CA PHE A 81 11.48 7.14 -19.92
C PHE A 81 12.56 6.72 -20.91
N ARG A 82 13.80 6.63 -20.42
CA ARG A 82 14.96 6.07 -21.12
C ARG A 82 15.78 5.17 -20.18
N PRO A 83 16.63 4.29 -20.72
CA PRO A 83 17.59 3.53 -19.91
C PRO A 83 18.40 4.43 -18.97
N GLY A 84 18.55 4.00 -17.72
CA GLY A 84 19.24 4.74 -16.66
C GLY A 84 18.35 5.62 -15.80
N ASP A 85 17.10 5.87 -16.18
CA ASP A 85 16.17 6.64 -15.35
C ASP A 85 15.79 5.85 -14.08
N GLU A 86 15.84 6.51 -12.91
CA GLU A 86 15.31 5.96 -11.67
C GLU A 86 13.78 6.15 -11.63
N VAL A 87 13.06 5.05 -11.41
CA VAL A 87 11.59 5.02 -11.42
C VAL A 87 11.05 4.28 -10.21
N PHE A 88 9.83 4.62 -9.82
CA PHE A 88 9.06 3.87 -8.85
C PHE A 88 7.58 3.88 -9.22
N GLY A 89 6.84 2.87 -8.75
CA GLY A 89 5.49 2.64 -9.22
C GLY A 89 4.87 1.37 -8.65
N MET A 90 3.58 1.23 -8.90
CA MET A 90 2.81 0.05 -8.56
C MET A 90 2.52 -0.73 -9.84
N LEU A 91 2.89 -2.01 -9.86
CA LEU A 91 2.54 -2.91 -10.96
C LEU A 91 1.03 -3.07 -11.06
N SER A 92 0.55 -3.47 -12.25
CA SER A 92 -0.86 -3.82 -12.43
C SER A 92 -1.29 -4.85 -11.37
N TYR A 93 -2.42 -4.58 -10.73
CA TYR A 93 -2.94 -5.37 -9.63
C TYR A 93 -4.36 -5.86 -9.95
N PRO A 94 -4.73 -7.10 -9.60
CA PRO A 94 -3.90 -8.10 -8.92
C PRO A 94 -3.03 -8.93 -9.88
N PHE A 95 -3.22 -8.81 -11.19
CA PHE A 95 -2.62 -9.70 -12.19
C PHE A 95 -1.29 -9.20 -12.75
N GLY A 96 -0.39 -10.12 -13.08
CA GLY A 96 0.88 -9.83 -13.73
C GLY A 96 2.04 -10.60 -13.10
N HIS A 97 3.26 -10.28 -13.52
CA HIS A 97 4.48 -10.76 -12.88
C HIS A 97 4.89 -9.81 -11.77
N GLY A 98 5.05 -10.32 -10.55
CA GLY A 98 5.36 -9.49 -9.39
C GLY A 98 6.81 -9.02 -9.29
N SER A 99 7.05 -8.09 -8.36
CA SER A 99 8.31 -7.38 -8.13
C SER A 99 9.30 -8.08 -7.21
N HIS A 100 8.98 -9.26 -6.68
CA HIS A 100 9.93 -10.09 -5.96
C HIS A 100 10.88 -10.82 -6.95
N ALA A 101 11.56 -10.04 -7.79
CA ALA A 101 12.47 -10.48 -8.85
C ALA A 101 13.49 -9.39 -9.20
N GLU A 102 14.59 -9.75 -9.86
CA GLU A 102 15.61 -8.79 -10.31
C GLU A 102 15.12 -7.84 -11.41
N TYR A 103 14.16 -8.28 -12.23
CA TYR A 103 13.60 -7.46 -13.30
C TYR A 103 12.08 -7.62 -13.40
N VAL A 104 11.42 -6.53 -13.79
CA VAL A 104 10.01 -6.52 -14.14
C VAL A 104 9.79 -5.79 -15.46
N ALA A 105 8.95 -6.34 -16.33
CA ALA A 105 8.43 -5.64 -17.50
C ALA A 105 6.99 -5.22 -17.21
N ALA A 106 6.68 -3.94 -17.37
CA ALA A 106 5.34 -3.42 -17.12
C ALA A 106 5.05 -2.16 -17.95
N PRO A 107 3.77 -1.81 -18.16
CA PRO A 107 3.40 -0.59 -18.88
C PRO A 107 4.11 0.64 -18.32
N ALA A 108 4.63 1.52 -19.18
CA ALA A 108 5.31 2.74 -18.75
C ALA A 108 4.42 3.59 -17.81
N ARG A 109 3.10 3.55 -18.03
CA ARG A 109 2.11 4.24 -17.16
C ARG A 109 2.02 3.71 -15.72
N ALA A 110 2.62 2.56 -15.41
CA ALA A 110 2.69 2.07 -14.03
C ALA A 110 3.73 2.83 -13.19
N PHE A 111 4.58 3.65 -13.82
CA PHE A 111 5.72 4.29 -13.20
C PHE A 111 5.71 5.81 -13.32
N THR A 112 6.37 6.44 -12.36
CA THR A 112 6.84 7.81 -12.44
C THR A 112 8.31 7.88 -12.01
N HIS A 113 8.96 9.02 -12.20
CA HIS A 113 10.35 9.22 -11.77
C HIS A 113 10.44 9.13 -10.25
N LYS A 114 11.47 8.43 -9.76
CA LYS A 114 11.79 8.36 -8.34
C LYS A 114 12.21 9.76 -7.85
N PRO A 115 11.62 10.29 -6.76
CA PRO A 115 12.11 11.52 -6.14
C PRO A 115 13.59 11.42 -5.79
N SER A 116 14.37 12.46 -6.08
CA SER A 116 15.82 12.46 -5.84
C SER A 116 16.19 12.50 -4.35
N GLY A 117 15.30 13.00 -3.49
CA GLY A 117 15.51 13.15 -2.05
C GLY A 117 15.39 11.87 -1.22
N ILE A 118 15.07 10.72 -1.84
CA ILE A 118 14.96 9.43 -1.16
C ILE A 118 15.71 8.33 -1.91
N ASP A 119 16.08 7.27 -1.21
CA ASP A 119 16.71 6.09 -1.80
C ASP A 119 15.67 5.12 -2.39
N HIS A 120 16.14 4.02 -3.00
CA HIS A 120 15.25 3.01 -3.55
C HIS A 120 14.44 2.28 -2.48
N VAL A 121 14.96 2.08 -1.26
CA VAL A 121 14.23 1.39 -0.18
C VAL A 121 13.00 2.20 0.24
N GLN A 122 13.16 3.50 0.46
CA GLN A 122 12.08 4.44 0.72
C GLN A 122 11.09 4.47 -0.44
N ALA A 123 11.58 4.60 -1.66
CA ALA A 123 10.71 4.68 -2.83
C ALA A 123 9.95 3.36 -3.08
N GLY A 124 10.58 2.21 -2.84
CA GLY A 124 9.95 0.90 -2.98
C GLY A 124 8.94 0.59 -1.89
N ALA A 125 8.94 1.32 -0.78
CA ALA A 125 7.98 1.15 0.32
C ALA A 125 6.67 1.92 0.11
N LEU A 126 6.60 2.82 -0.87
CA LEU A 126 5.49 3.76 -1.01
C LEU A 126 4.34 3.33 -1.95
N PRO A 127 4.54 2.67 -3.11
CA PRO A 127 3.57 2.74 -4.21
C PRO A 127 2.16 2.28 -3.85
N LEU A 128 1.97 1.02 -3.49
CA LEU A 128 0.66 0.43 -3.20
C LEU A 128 0.00 1.11 -2.00
N VAL A 129 0.74 1.30 -0.90
CA VAL A 129 0.16 1.89 0.32
C VAL A 129 -0.22 3.35 0.14
N SER A 130 0.55 4.10 -0.65
CA SER A 130 0.28 5.52 -0.91
C SER A 130 -0.85 5.69 -1.89
N LEU A 131 -0.92 4.89 -2.97
CA LEU A 131 -2.07 4.90 -3.88
C LEU A 131 -3.36 4.49 -3.17
N THR A 132 -3.30 3.47 -2.30
CA THR A 132 -4.45 3.04 -1.50
C THR A 132 -4.95 4.19 -0.62
N ALA A 133 -4.05 4.86 0.10
CA ALA A 133 -4.41 5.99 0.96
C ALA A 133 -4.88 7.22 0.15
N TRP A 134 -4.24 7.50 -0.98
CA TRP A 134 -4.57 8.63 -1.86
C TRP A 134 -5.97 8.46 -2.45
N GLN A 135 -6.24 7.32 -3.08
CA GLN A 135 -7.53 7.03 -3.67
C GLN A 135 -8.63 7.03 -2.58
N ALA A 136 -8.36 6.47 -1.40
CA ALA A 136 -9.34 6.46 -0.32
C ALA A 136 -9.65 7.87 0.21
N LEU A 137 -8.63 8.65 0.56
CA LEU A 137 -8.79 9.94 1.24
C LEU A 137 -9.07 11.09 0.27
N VAL A 138 -8.45 11.09 -0.91
CA VAL A 138 -8.52 12.20 -1.86
C VAL A 138 -9.60 11.95 -2.91
N GLU A 139 -9.69 10.76 -3.48
CA GLU A 139 -10.63 10.51 -4.59
C GLU A 139 -12.02 10.06 -4.14
N ARG A 140 -12.09 9.19 -3.12
CA ARG A 140 -13.38 8.64 -2.63
C ARG A 140 -13.99 9.47 -1.52
N ALA A 141 -13.18 9.88 -0.55
CA ALA A 141 -13.64 10.69 0.56
C ALA A 141 -13.64 12.20 0.26
N ASP A 142 -12.80 12.64 -0.68
CA ASP A 142 -12.56 14.06 -1.00
C ASP A 142 -12.25 14.90 0.25
N VAL A 143 -11.26 14.47 1.03
CA VAL A 143 -10.86 15.13 2.28
C VAL A 143 -10.50 16.59 2.01
N GLN A 144 -11.21 17.47 2.70
CA GLN A 144 -11.04 18.92 2.70
C GLN A 144 -10.31 19.40 3.98
N PRO A 145 -9.65 20.57 3.93
CA PRO A 145 -9.05 21.19 5.10
C PRO A 145 -10.06 21.36 6.25
N GLY A 146 -9.62 21.06 7.47
CA GLY A 146 -10.41 21.19 8.69
C GLY A 146 -11.31 19.98 9.02
N GLN A 147 -11.48 19.03 8.09
CA GLN A 147 -12.25 17.81 8.36
C GLN A 147 -11.57 16.89 9.38
N ARG A 148 -12.36 16.14 10.14
CA ARG A 148 -11.90 15.13 11.10
C ARG A 148 -11.84 13.76 10.42
N VAL A 149 -10.64 13.18 10.36
CA VAL A 149 -10.38 11.90 9.71
C VAL A 149 -9.93 10.87 10.75
N LEU A 150 -10.71 9.80 10.93
CA LEU A 150 -10.33 8.65 11.74
C LEU A 150 -9.62 7.62 10.85
N ILE A 151 -8.42 7.19 11.25
CA ILE A 151 -7.64 6.18 10.53
C ILE A 151 -7.43 4.98 11.44
N HIS A 152 -7.97 3.83 11.02
CA HIS A 152 -7.74 2.58 11.72
C HIS A 152 -6.38 1.98 11.40
N ALA A 153 -5.83 1.23 12.37
CA ALA A 153 -4.47 0.67 12.31
C ALA A 153 -3.44 1.69 11.82
N ALA A 154 -3.51 2.91 12.36
CA ALA A 154 -2.81 4.09 11.83
C ALA A 154 -1.29 3.96 11.81
N ALA A 155 -0.71 3.03 12.58
CA ALA A 155 0.73 2.79 12.60
C ALA A 155 1.19 1.71 11.61
N GLY A 156 0.26 1.05 10.92
CA GLY A 156 0.55 0.00 9.93
C GLY A 156 0.97 0.55 8.57
N GLY A 157 1.11 -0.34 7.59
CA GLY A 157 1.58 -0.03 6.23
C GLY A 157 0.80 1.09 5.54
N VAL A 158 -0.52 0.95 5.39
CA VAL A 158 -1.36 2.02 4.81
C VAL A 158 -1.56 3.16 5.79
N GLY A 159 -1.84 2.84 7.06
CA GLY A 159 -2.20 3.83 8.09
C GLY A 159 -1.18 4.96 8.23
N HIS A 160 0.12 4.65 8.30
CA HIS A 160 1.13 5.69 8.59
C HIS A 160 1.34 6.66 7.42
N VAL A 161 1.11 6.19 6.20
CA VAL A 161 1.11 7.03 4.99
C VAL A 161 -0.18 7.82 4.91
N ALA A 162 -1.32 7.20 5.23
CA ALA A 162 -2.62 7.86 5.24
C ALA A 162 -2.69 9.01 6.25
N VAL A 163 -2.09 8.87 7.44
CA VAL A 163 -1.96 9.97 8.41
C VAL A 163 -1.27 11.17 7.76
N GLN A 164 -0.10 10.94 7.15
CA GLN A 164 0.68 12.01 6.51
C GLN A 164 -0.08 12.65 5.35
N ILE A 165 -0.74 11.85 4.49
CA ILE A 165 -1.55 12.36 3.37
C ILE A 165 -2.72 13.19 3.87
N ALA A 166 -3.48 12.70 4.87
CA ALA A 166 -4.59 13.45 5.47
C ALA A 166 -4.10 14.78 6.08
N LYS A 167 -2.95 14.79 6.76
CA LYS A 167 -2.34 16.01 7.29
C LYS A 167 -1.89 16.97 6.19
N ALA A 168 -1.30 16.47 5.10
CA ALA A 168 -0.94 17.28 3.94
C ALA A 168 -2.17 17.92 3.27
N ARG A 169 -3.34 17.31 3.43
CA ARG A 169 -4.66 17.84 3.00
C ARG A 169 -5.31 18.80 4.01
N GLY A 170 -4.65 19.09 5.13
CA GLY A 170 -5.14 20.02 6.15
C GLY A 170 -6.20 19.43 7.09
N ALA A 171 -6.34 18.11 7.15
CA ALA A 171 -7.27 17.46 8.05
C ALA A 171 -6.77 17.44 9.51
N ARG A 172 -7.71 17.25 10.44
CA ARG A 172 -7.45 16.82 11.81
C ARG A 172 -7.54 15.29 11.87
N VAL A 173 -6.45 14.62 12.22
CA VAL A 173 -6.30 13.17 12.13
C VAL A 173 -6.37 12.52 13.50
N ILE A 174 -7.23 11.52 13.62
CA ILE A 174 -7.36 10.65 14.78
C ILE A 174 -6.87 9.27 14.35
N GLY A 175 -5.85 8.72 15.01
CA GLY A 175 -5.29 7.41 14.68
C GLY A 175 -5.57 6.37 15.75
N THR A 176 -6.06 5.18 15.36
CA THR A 176 -6.13 4.04 16.29
C THR A 176 -4.86 3.20 16.22
N ALA A 177 -4.23 2.94 17.38
CA ALA A 177 -3.08 2.06 17.54
C ALA A 177 -2.87 1.73 19.02
N SER A 178 -2.13 0.66 19.33
CA SER A 178 -1.71 0.37 20.71
C SER A 178 -0.89 1.52 21.30
N ALA A 179 -0.99 1.79 22.61
CA ALA A 179 -0.33 2.90 23.30
C ALA A 179 1.16 3.08 22.94
N GLY A 180 1.93 1.99 22.84
CA GLY A 180 3.35 2.03 22.47
C GLY A 180 3.67 2.61 21.09
N LYS A 181 2.66 2.84 20.24
CA LYS A 181 2.81 3.46 18.91
C LYS A 181 2.28 4.90 18.86
N HIS A 182 1.77 5.45 19.96
CA HIS A 182 1.15 6.79 19.96
C HIS A 182 2.16 7.91 19.72
N GLU A 183 3.36 7.82 20.29
CA GLU A 183 4.42 8.81 20.04
C GLU A 183 4.80 8.83 18.55
N PHE A 184 4.93 7.65 17.94
CA PHE A 184 5.15 7.53 16.50
C PHE A 184 4.01 8.17 15.70
N LEU A 185 2.74 7.93 16.05
CA LEU A 185 1.61 8.56 15.36
C LEU A 185 1.64 10.09 15.44
N ARG A 186 1.99 10.64 16.61
CA ARG A 186 2.12 12.09 16.78
C ARG A 186 3.28 12.66 15.96
N SER A 187 4.41 11.95 15.86
CA SER A 187 5.56 12.41 15.09
C SER A 187 5.31 12.45 13.58
N ILE A 188 4.39 11.63 13.06
CA ILE A 188 3.93 11.68 11.66
C ILE A 188 2.69 12.55 11.45
N GLY A 189 2.21 13.22 12.49
CA GLY A 189 1.21 14.28 12.40
C GLY A 189 -0.20 13.96 12.91
N ALA A 190 -0.45 12.80 13.52
CA ALA A 190 -1.74 12.54 14.16
C ALA A 190 -2.01 13.54 15.29
N ASP A 191 -3.19 14.16 15.31
CA ASP A 191 -3.59 15.13 16.33
C ASP A 191 -4.13 14.43 17.58
N GLU A 192 -4.78 13.28 17.40
CA GLU A 192 -5.36 12.45 18.46
C GLU A 192 -5.00 10.98 18.24
N THR A 193 -4.84 10.25 19.33
CA THR A 193 -4.48 8.82 19.32
C THR A 193 -5.38 8.03 20.25
N VAL A 194 -5.97 6.95 19.76
CA VAL A 194 -6.84 6.06 20.55
C VAL A 194 -6.15 4.71 20.74
N ASP A 195 -5.96 4.30 22.00
CA ASP A 195 -5.59 2.91 22.30
C ASP A 195 -6.83 2.02 22.25
N TYR A 196 -6.94 1.28 21.15
CA TYR A 196 -8.03 0.35 20.89
C TYR A 196 -8.10 -0.82 21.88
N ARG A 197 -7.03 -1.05 22.68
CA ARG A 197 -6.99 -2.14 23.68
C ARG A 197 -7.64 -1.74 25.00
N GLU A 198 -7.63 -0.45 25.32
CA GLU A 198 -8.15 0.08 26.58
C GLU A 198 -9.47 0.83 26.38
N THR A 199 -9.65 1.45 25.22
CA THR A 199 -10.80 2.30 24.93
C THR A 199 -11.47 1.87 23.64
N ASP A 200 -12.79 1.75 23.70
CA ASP A 200 -13.59 1.61 22.50
C ASP A 200 -13.52 2.91 21.68
N PHE A 201 -13.01 2.82 20.45
CA PHE A 201 -12.96 3.96 19.54
C PHE A 201 -14.35 4.54 19.26
N ALA A 202 -15.39 3.71 19.25
CA ALA A 202 -16.75 4.13 18.97
C ALA A 202 -17.31 5.03 20.08
N GLU A 203 -16.79 4.91 21.30
CA GLU A 203 -17.15 5.76 22.43
C GLU A 203 -16.26 7.00 22.52
N ALA A 204 -14.97 6.87 22.22
CA ALA A 204 -14.01 7.97 22.29
C ALA A 204 -14.10 8.95 21.12
N VAL A 205 -14.56 8.49 19.95
CA VAL A 205 -14.58 9.27 18.71
C VAL A 205 -16.01 9.44 18.24
N LYS A 206 -16.43 10.69 18.04
CA LYS A 206 -17.72 11.07 17.47
C LYS A 206 -17.53 12.20 16.46
N ASP A 207 -18.55 12.41 15.63
CA ASP A 207 -18.69 13.50 14.67
C ASP A 207 -17.47 13.62 13.73
N VAL A 208 -17.00 12.50 13.19
CA VAL A 208 -15.93 12.51 12.17
C VAL A 208 -16.51 12.60 10.76
N ASP A 209 -15.77 13.23 9.87
CA ASP A 209 -16.14 13.39 8.47
C ASP A 209 -15.85 12.12 7.65
N VAL A 210 -14.71 11.51 7.94
CA VAL A 210 -14.16 10.39 7.17
C VAL A 210 -13.58 9.36 8.11
N VAL A 211 -13.86 8.09 7.84
CA VAL A 211 -13.12 6.97 8.42
C VAL A 211 -12.40 6.22 7.30
N LEU A 212 -11.08 6.06 7.43
CA LEU A 212 -10.32 5.09 6.66
C LEU A 212 -10.28 3.78 7.44
N ASP A 213 -11.06 2.81 6.97
CA ASP A 213 -11.13 1.48 7.56
C ASP A 213 -10.15 0.52 6.88
N THR A 214 -9.16 0.06 7.64
CA THR A 214 -8.15 -0.91 7.21
C THR A 214 -8.28 -2.25 7.92
N ILE A 215 -9.37 -2.46 8.68
CA ILE A 215 -9.58 -3.66 9.51
C ILE A 215 -10.73 -4.51 8.95
N GLY A 216 -11.84 -3.88 8.56
CA GLY A 216 -13.01 -4.60 8.07
C GLY A 216 -13.94 -5.12 9.18
N GLY A 217 -14.96 -5.89 8.77
CA GLY A 217 -15.87 -6.59 9.67
C GLY A 217 -16.66 -5.67 10.61
N ASP A 218 -16.76 -6.04 11.88
CA ASP A 218 -17.45 -5.26 12.93
C ASP A 218 -16.89 -3.85 13.08
N THR A 219 -15.58 -3.66 12.84
CA THR A 219 -14.97 -2.33 12.90
C THR A 219 -15.57 -1.39 11.85
N SER A 220 -15.84 -1.88 10.63
CA SER A 220 -16.48 -1.08 9.58
C SER A 220 -17.89 -0.64 9.96
N LEU A 221 -18.69 -1.57 10.53
CA LEU A 221 -20.07 -1.27 10.94
C LEU A 221 -20.11 -0.23 12.07
N ARG A 222 -19.25 -0.39 13.07
CA ARG A 222 -19.15 0.57 14.19
C ARG A 222 -18.59 1.92 13.75
N SER A 223 -17.72 1.92 12.74
CA SER A 223 -17.21 3.16 12.13
C SER A 223 -18.30 4.01 11.49
N LEU A 224 -19.39 3.41 10.99
CA LEU A 224 -20.52 4.18 10.45
C LEU A 224 -21.20 5.04 11.53
N ARG A 225 -21.20 4.57 12.77
CA ARG A 225 -21.91 5.21 13.90
C ARG A 225 -21.15 6.38 14.53
N VAL A 226 -19.87 6.55 14.20
CA VAL A 226 -19.06 7.69 14.67
C VAL A 226 -19.05 8.85 13.68
N LEU A 227 -19.61 8.65 12.49
CA LEU A 227 -19.69 9.67 11.46
C LEU A 227 -20.72 10.74 11.82
N ARG A 228 -20.42 11.98 11.44
CA ARG A 228 -21.43 13.03 11.33
C ARG A 228 -22.35 12.77 10.12
N PRO A 229 -23.55 13.37 10.04
CA PRO A 229 -24.41 13.27 8.86
C PRO A 229 -23.67 13.60 7.55
N GLY A 230 -23.82 12.75 6.52
CA GLY A 230 -23.13 12.88 5.23
C GLY A 230 -21.66 12.47 5.21
N GLY A 231 -21.09 12.05 6.35
CA GLY A 231 -19.74 11.49 6.45
C GLY A 231 -19.59 10.17 5.69
N VAL A 232 -18.37 9.66 5.60
CA VAL A 232 -18.07 8.43 4.84
C VAL A 232 -17.10 7.48 5.55
N VAL A 233 -17.42 6.19 5.54
CA VAL A 233 -16.42 5.13 5.75
C VAL A 233 -15.90 4.70 4.39
N VAL A 234 -14.60 4.80 4.17
CA VAL A 234 -13.89 4.18 3.05
C VAL A 234 -13.11 2.98 3.57
N SER A 235 -13.57 1.78 3.24
CA SER A 235 -12.92 0.53 3.61
C SER A 235 -12.03 0.04 2.47
N ILE A 236 -10.77 -0.28 2.79
CA ILE A 236 -9.81 -0.89 1.85
C ILE A 236 -9.88 -2.42 1.89
N LEU A 237 -10.90 -2.97 2.54
CA LEU A 237 -11.27 -4.37 2.48
C LEU A 237 -12.36 -4.50 1.41
N PRO A 238 -12.01 -4.99 0.21
CA PRO A 238 -12.90 -4.92 -0.96
C PRO A 238 -14.10 -5.85 -0.87
N VAL A 239 -14.11 -6.79 0.09
CA VAL A 239 -15.14 -7.81 0.28
C VAL A 239 -15.65 -7.75 1.72
N GLY A 240 -16.96 -7.91 1.90
CA GLY A 240 -17.63 -8.03 3.19
C GLY A 240 -19.14 -8.18 3.02
N SER A 241 -19.90 -8.07 4.11
CA SER A 241 -21.37 -8.20 4.09
C SER A 241 -22.07 -6.98 3.49
N ASP A 242 -23.28 -7.18 2.97
CA ASP A 242 -24.18 -6.12 2.48
C ASP A 242 -24.72 -5.25 3.62
N GLU A 243 -24.76 -5.79 4.85
CA GLU A 243 -25.11 -5.07 6.09
C GLU A 243 -24.34 -3.74 6.23
N PHE A 244 -23.11 -3.65 5.70
CA PHE A 244 -22.33 -2.42 5.71
C PHE A 244 -22.99 -1.28 4.94
N TYR A 245 -23.60 -1.58 3.80
CA TYR A 245 -24.31 -0.58 3.01
C TYR A 245 -25.70 -0.30 3.58
N GLU A 246 -26.41 -1.35 4.02
CA GLU A 246 -27.74 -1.22 4.64
C GLU A 246 -27.71 -0.36 5.91
N GLU A 247 -26.70 -0.56 6.77
CA GLU A 247 -26.51 0.25 7.98
C GLU A 247 -26.11 1.69 7.65
N ALA A 248 -25.30 1.91 6.61
CA ALA A 248 -24.92 3.24 6.16
C ALA A 248 -26.14 4.03 5.67
N ASP A 249 -26.98 3.40 4.86
CA ASP A 249 -28.23 3.98 4.36
C ASP A 249 -29.18 4.30 5.51
N ARG A 250 -29.33 3.38 6.49
CA ARG A 250 -30.15 3.60 7.70
C ARG A 250 -29.67 4.79 8.53
N LEU A 251 -28.36 5.01 8.59
CA LEU A 251 -27.73 6.10 9.33
C LEU A 251 -27.63 7.42 8.52
N GLY A 252 -27.96 7.41 7.23
CA GLY A 252 -27.83 8.58 6.35
C GLY A 252 -26.38 9.00 6.12
N VAL A 253 -25.47 8.03 6.10
CA VAL A 253 -24.02 8.22 5.87
C VAL A 253 -23.59 7.41 4.64
N ARG A 254 -22.37 7.64 4.17
CA ARG A 254 -21.82 6.96 3.00
C ARG A 254 -20.92 5.80 3.41
N ALA A 255 -20.98 4.72 2.64
CA ALA A 255 -20.11 3.58 2.75
C ALA A 255 -19.47 3.28 1.39
N VAL A 256 -18.15 3.09 1.37
CA VAL A 256 -17.40 2.74 0.16
C VAL A 256 -16.48 1.59 0.50
N ARG A 257 -16.52 0.51 -0.27
CA ARG A 257 -15.42 -0.46 -0.34
C ARG A 257 -14.63 -0.21 -1.61
N MET A 258 -13.31 -0.29 -1.52
CA MET A 258 -12.46 -0.09 -2.69
C MET A 258 -11.33 -1.11 -2.76
N LEU A 259 -10.86 -1.30 -3.98
CA LEU A 259 -9.61 -1.95 -4.29
C LEU A 259 -8.71 -0.93 -4.98
N VAL A 260 -7.43 -0.90 -4.61
CA VAL A 260 -6.46 0.02 -5.19
C VAL A 260 -6.22 -0.32 -6.67
N ASP A 261 -6.10 0.71 -7.49
CA ASP A 261 -5.67 0.60 -8.89
C ASP A 261 -4.31 1.26 -9.09
N ALA A 262 -3.52 0.75 -10.05
CA ALA A 262 -2.25 1.35 -10.42
C ALA A 262 -2.50 2.62 -11.24
N ASP A 263 -2.13 3.77 -10.69
CA ASP A 263 -2.36 5.08 -11.31
C ASP A 263 -1.10 5.94 -11.33
N ARG A 264 -0.71 6.37 -12.53
CA ARG A 264 0.43 7.28 -12.72
C ARG A 264 0.19 8.64 -12.07
N THR A 265 -1.03 9.17 -12.19
CA THR A 265 -1.37 10.51 -11.72
C THR A 265 -1.27 10.57 -10.20
N GLY A 266 -1.86 9.61 -9.51
CA GLY A 266 -1.69 9.39 -8.08
C GLY A 266 -0.21 9.24 -7.71
N MET A 267 0.57 8.43 -8.42
CA MET A 267 2.01 8.30 -8.14
C MET A 267 2.79 9.60 -8.31
N GLU A 268 2.44 10.45 -9.28
CA GLU A 268 3.02 11.78 -9.45
C GLU A 268 2.68 12.71 -8.27
N GLU A 269 1.47 12.67 -7.73
CA GLU A 269 1.12 13.40 -6.51
C GLU A 269 1.87 12.87 -5.28
N ILE A 270 2.03 11.55 -5.16
CA ILE A 270 2.85 10.94 -4.11
C ILE A 270 4.30 11.40 -4.23
N ALA A 271 4.87 11.45 -5.43
CA ALA A 271 6.20 11.97 -5.66
C ALA A 271 6.34 13.42 -5.17
N ARG A 272 5.37 14.30 -5.48
CA ARG A 272 5.37 15.70 -5.00
C ARG A 272 5.28 15.82 -3.47
N LEU A 273 4.50 14.96 -2.82
CA LEU A 273 4.43 14.92 -1.36
C LEU A 273 5.77 14.51 -0.73
N VAL A 274 6.46 13.55 -1.34
CA VAL A 274 7.81 13.13 -0.92
C VAL A 274 8.82 14.25 -1.13
N GLU A 275 8.83 14.88 -2.30
CA GLU A 275 9.76 15.98 -2.63
C GLU A 275 9.60 17.20 -1.72
N SER A 276 8.35 17.50 -1.34
CA SER A 276 8.05 18.58 -0.38
C SER A 276 8.26 18.18 1.08
N GLY A 277 8.72 16.96 1.37
CA GLY A 277 8.96 16.45 2.72
C GLY A 277 7.70 16.19 3.54
N LYS A 278 6.52 16.17 2.90
CA LYS A 278 5.22 15.94 3.55
C LYS A 278 4.85 14.47 3.66
N LEU A 279 5.59 13.59 2.99
CA LEU A 279 5.40 12.16 3.03
C LEU A 279 6.73 11.42 3.08
N ARG A 280 6.87 10.51 4.05
CA ARG A 280 8.01 9.60 4.17
C ARG A 280 7.54 8.23 4.65
N ALA A 281 8.09 7.16 4.08
CA ALA A 281 7.80 5.81 4.54
C ALA A 281 8.58 5.50 5.82
N THR A 282 7.89 4.95 6.81
CA THR A 282 8.55 4.32 7.96
C THR A 282 8.96 2.91 7.55
N ILE A 283 10.26 2.63 7.55
CA ILE A 283 10.78 1.29 7.23
C ILE A 283 10.97 0.55 8.55
N ALA A 284 10.19 -0.51 8.75
CA ALA A 284 10.35 -1.37 9.91
C ALA A 284 11.59 -2.24 9.76
N GLN A 285 11.77 -2.85 8.59
CA GLN A 285 12.87 -3.73 8.30
C GLN A 285 13.07 -3.92 6.80
N THR A 286 14.31 -4.18 6.42
CA THR A 286 14.71 -4.57 5.07
C THR A 286 15.19 -6.02 5.07
N PHE A 287 14.92 -6.75 4.00
CA PHE A 287 15.36 -8.13 3.79
C PHE A 287 15.99 -8.26 2.40
N PRO A 288 17.04 -9.07 2.21
CA PRO A 288 17.47 -9.46 0.88
C PRO A 288 16.35 -10.20 0.13
N LEU A 289 16.32 -10.16 -1.20
CA LEU A 289 15.33 -10.89 -2.02
C LEU A 289 15.21 -12.38 -1.62
N ALA A 290 16.33 -13.05 -1.38
CA ALA A 290 16.39 -14.46 -0.97
C ALA A 290 15.66 -14.74 0.37
N GLU A 291 15.45 -13.71 1.19
CA GLU A 291 14.77 -13.81 2.49
C GLU A 291 13.29 -13.41 2.44
N ALA A 292 12.67 -13.39 1.25
CA ALA A 292 11.24 -13.05 1.11
C ALA A 292 10.32 -13.87 2.01
N ALA A 293 10.62 -15.16 2.25
CA ALA A 293 9.89 -15.99 3.21
C ALA A 293 9.91 -15.38 4.63
N ARG A 294 11.07 -14.91 5.10
CA ARG A 294 11.21 -14.26 6.41
C ARG A 294 10.45 -12.93 6.45
N ALA A 295 10.53 -12.14 5.38
CA ALA A 295 9.81 -10.88 5.29
C ALA A 295 8.29 -11.09 5.38
N HIS A 296 7.75 -12.10 4.69
CA HIS A 296 6.34 -12.45 4.80
C HIS A 296 5.96 -12.93 6.21
N ALA A 297 6.77 -13.82 6.81
CA ALA A 297 6.53 -14.30 8.18
C ALA A 297 6.50 -13.16 9.20
N GLU A 298 7.39 -12.19 9.08
CA GLU A 298 7.42 -10.99 9.93
C GLU A 298 6.15 -10.13 9.74
N GLY A 299 5.72 -9.92 8.49
CA GLY A 299 4.51 -9.16 8.17
C GLY A 299 3.23 -9.80 8.72
N GLU A 300 3.16 -11.13 8.71
CA GLU A 300 2.01 -11.90 9.22
C GLU A 300 1.83 -11.79 10.74
N THR A 301 2.85 -11.34 11.48
CA THR A 301 2.69 -11.08 12.93
C THR A 301 1.72 -9.94 13.23
N GLY A 302 1.48 -9.05 12.26
CA GLY A 302 0.66 -7.84 12.43
C GLY A 302 1.25 -6.79 13.38
N ARG A 303 2.51 -6.95 13.81
CA ARG A 303 3.14 -6.06 14.82
C ARG A 303 3.99 -4.95 14.22
N THR A 304 4.33 -5.06 12.94
CA THR A 304 5.15 -4.09 12.20
C THR A 304 4.61 -2.67 12.31
N THR A 305 5.51 -1.68 12.38
CA THR A 305 5.19 -0.26 12.28
C THR A 305 5.75 0.27 10.97
N GLY A 306 4.87 0.65 10.04
CA GLY A 306 5.27 1.01 8.67
C GLY A 306 5.43 -0.19 7.73
N LYS A 307 6.53 -0.22 6.97
CA LYS A 307 6.73 -1.11 5.80
C LYS A 307 7.92 -2.05 5.95
N LEU A 308 7.74 -3.25 5.39
CA LEU A 308 8.83 -4.19 5.10
C LEU A 308 9.21 -4.06 3.63
N VAL A 309 10.50 -4.18 3.33
CA VAL A 309 11.04 -3.98 1.97
C VAL A 309 12.03 -5.08 1.64
N LEU A 310 11.88 -5.68 0.46
CA LEU A 310 12.92 -6.52 -0.15
C LEU A 310 13.91 -5.64 -0.88
N VAL A 311 15.20 -5.84 -0.61
CA VAL A 311 16.32 -5.24 -1.34
C VAL A 311 16.79 -6.25 -2.40
N VAL A 312 16.89 -5.77 -3.63
CA VAL A 312 17.18 -6.57 -4.82
C VAL A 312 18.51 -6.09 -5.38
N ASP A 313 19.59 -6.63 -4.81
CA ASP A 313 20.98 -6.40 -5.26
C ASP A 313 21.63 -7.70 -5.74
#